data_AF-A0A341EDH6-F1
#
_entry.id   AF-A0A341EDH6-F1
#
_cell.length_a   1.000
_cell.length_b   1.000
_cell.length_c   1.000
_cell.angle_alpha   90.00
_cell.angle_beta   90.00
_cell.angle_gamma   90.00
#
_symmetry.space_group_name_H-M   'P 1'
#
loop_
_entity.id
_entity.type
_entity.pdbx_description
1 polymer ?
#
loop_
_entity_poly.entity_id
_entity_poly.type
_entity_poly.pdbx_seq_one_letter_code
_entity_poly.pdbx_strand_id
1 'polypeptide(L)' 'MDTLSHKVKDVGFRIRIDKDLREQFLKVCRSQDKPAAQVIREFMRTYVREMEHGESVPDAANNEQREPNGH' A
#
# COMPACT_ATOMS: atom_id res chain seq x y z
N MET A 1 -36.52 3.01 1.77
CA MET A 1 -35.58 1.95 1.32
C MET A 1 -34.41 2.67 0.69
N ASP A 2 -33.58 3.20 1.57
CA ASP A 2 -32.59 4.22 1.27
C ASP A 2 -31.27 3.45 1.24
N THR A 3 -31.01 2.84 0.09
CA THR A 3 -29.80 2.06 -0.14
C THR A 3 -28.61 3.01 -0.05
N LEU A 4 -28.01 3.09 1.15
CA LEU A 4 -26.82 3.88 1.42
C LEU A 4 -25.66 3.28 0.61
N SER A 5 -25.55 3.72 -0.64
CA SER A 5 -24.35 3.56 -1.45
C SER A 5 -23.28 4.44 -0.81
N HIS A 6 -22.55 3.88 0.16
CA HIS A 6 -21.24 4.40 0.57
C HIS A 6 -20.30 4.25 -0.63
N LYS A 7 -20.45 5.16 -1.60
CA LYS A 7 -19.51 5.36 -2.69
C LYS A 7 -18.24 5.86 -2.02
N VAL A 8 -17.28 4.95 -1.77
CA VAL A 8 -15.90 5.33 -1.51
C VAL A 8 -15.54 6.32 -2.60
N LYS A 9 -15.35 7.59 -2.24
CA LYS A 9 -15.16 8.66 -3.21
C LYS A 9 -13.95 8.28 -4.05
N ASP A 10 -14.17 7.88 -5.30
CA ASP A 10 -13.09 7.65 -6.24
C ASP A 10 -12.34 8.97 -6.42
N VAL A 11 -11.19 9.11 -5.76
CA VAL A 11 -10.30 10.26 -5.94
C VAL A 11 -9.42 10.01 -7.16
N GLY A 12 -9.36 10.98 -8.07
CA GLY A 12 -8.50 10.91 -9.24
C GLY A 12 -7.05 11.20 -8.88
N PHE A 13 -6.16 10.23 -9.09
CA PHE A 13 -4.71 10.41 -8.93
C PHE A 13 -4.05 10.48 -10.32
N ARG A 14 -3.38 11.59 -10.64
CA ARG A 14 -2.70 11.79 -11.93
C ARG A 14 -1.19 11.63 -11.74
N ILE A 15 -0.64 10.57 -12.33
CA ILE A 15 0.80 10.32 -12.38
C ILE A 15 1.36 10.62 -13.76
N ARG A 16 2.57 11.16 -13.83
CA ARG A 16 3.35 11.25 -15.07
C ARG A 16 4.36 10.11 -15.08
N ILE A 17 4.35 9.35 -16.16
CA ILE A 17 5.26 8.23 -16.39
C ILE A 17 5.76 8.29 -17.83
N ASP A 18 6.84 7.57 -18.10
CA ASP A 18 7.41 7.47 -19.43
C ASP A 18 6.44 6.80 -20.42
N LYS A 19 6.51 7.18 -21.70
CA LYS A 19 5.59 6.69 -22.72
C LYS A 19 5.78 5.18 -22.93
N ASP A 20 7.03 4.74 -22.97
CA ASP A 20 7.38 3.34 -23.19
C ASP A 20 6.88 2.47 -22.02
N LEU A 21 7.08 2.92 -20.78
CA LEU A 21 6.60 2.23 -19.59
C LEU A 21 5.07 2.08 -19.58
N ARG A 22 4.35 3.14 -19.98
CA ARG A 22 2.88 3.08 -20.12
C ARG A 22 2.46 2.02 -21.13
N GLU A 23 3.13 1.96 -22.29
CA GLU A 23 2.80 1.00 -23.35
C GLU A 23 3.03 -0.45 -22.90
N GLN A 24 4.18 -0.71 -22.25
CA GLN A 24 4.48 -2.01 -21.67
C GLN A 24 3.44 -2.40 -20.61
N PHE A 25 3.09 -1.49 -19.70
CA PHE A 25 2.09 -1.73 -18.67
C PHE A 25 0.71 -2.06 -19.27
N LEU A 26 0.28 -1.29 -20.28
CA LEU A 26 -0.98 -1.54 -20.97
C LEU A 26 -1.00 -2.89 -21.70
N LYS A 27 0.12 -3.29 -22.32
CA LYS A 27 0.24 -4.59 -22.98
C LYS A 27 0.06 -5.74 -21.99
N VAL A 28 0.70 -5.64 -20.82
CA VAL A 28 0.59 -6.64 -19.74
C VAL A 28 -0.82 -6.68 -19.16
N CYS A 29 -1.45 -5.52 -18.94
CA CYS A 29 -2.83 -5.44 -18.46
C CYS A 29 -3.81 -6.09 -19.45
N ARG A 30 -3.66 -5.82 -20.75
CA ARG A 30 -4.48 -6.43 -21.82
C ARG A 30 -4.31 -7.95 -21.86
N SER A 31 -3.10 -8.46 -21.69
CA SER A 31 -2.85 -9.91 -21.66
C SER A 31 -3.50 -10.61 -20.47
N GLN A 32 -3.80 -9.87 -19.39
CA GLN A 32 -4.45 -10.39 -18.19
C GLN A 32 -5.96 -10.13 -18.16
N ASP A 33 -6.52 -9.54 -19.21
CA ASP A 33 -7.93 -9.09 -19.29
C ASP A 33 -8.36 -8.17 -18.13
N LYS A 34 -7.39 -7.45 -17.54
CA LYS A 34 -7.64 -6.54 -16.41
C LYS A 34 -7.43 -5.09 -16.85
N PRO A 35 -8.33 -4.15 -16.45
CA PRO A 35 -8.10 -2.74 -16.73
C PRO A 35 -6.94 -2.21 -15.88
N ALA A 36 -6.10 -1.36 -16.48
CA ALA A 36 -4.93 -0.75 -15.83
C ALA A 36 -5.23 -0.14 -14.45
N ALA A 37 -6.38 0.52 -14.31
CA ALA A 37 -6.81 1.12 -13.05
C ALA A 37 -7.06 0.06 -11.95
N GLN A 38 -7.54 -1.13 -12.28
CA GLN A 38 -7.71 -2.19 -11.29
C GLN A 38 -6.37 -2.75 -10.83
N VAL A 39 -5.44 -3.00 -11.77
CA VAL A 39 -4.09 -3.47 -11.44
C VAL A 39 -3.38 -2.47 -10.52
N ILE A 40 -3.46 -1.17 -10.82
CA ILE A 40 -2.87 -0.13 -9.97
C ILE A 40 -3.51 -0.10 -8.57
N ARG A 41 -4.84 -0.20 -8.46
CA ARG A 41 -5.52 -0.22 -7.15
C ARG A 41 -5.14 -1.45 -6.32
N GLU A 42 -5.00 -2.60 -6.96
CA GLU A 42 -4.57 -3.83 -6.29
C GLU A 42 -3.11 -3.72 -5.84
N PHE A 43 -2.22 -3.27 -6.74
CA PHE A 43 -0.81 -3.05 -6.45
C PHE A 43 -0.60 -2.05 -5.31
N MET A 44 -1.31 -0.90 -5.33
CA MET A 44 -1.24 0.10 -4.26
C MET A 44 -1.68 -0.47 -2.91
N ARG A 45 -2.74 -1.29 -2.87
CA ARG A 45 -3.21 -1.91 -1.63
C ARG A 45 -2.19 -2.89 -1.06
N THR A 46 -1.60 -3.73 -1.91
CA THR A 46 -0.55 -4.66 -1.50
C THR A 46 0.68 -3.90 -1.01
N TYR A 47 1.13 -2.88 -1.76
CA TYR A 47 2.29 -2.07 -1.41
C TYR A 47 2.11 -1.35 -0.06
N VAL A 48 0.94 -0.74 0.18
CA VAL A 48 0.64 -0.11 1.48
C VAL A 48 0.62 -1.15 2.59
N ARG A 49 0.01 -2.33 2.36
CA ARG A 49 -0.01 -3.40 3.36
C ARG A 49 1.39 -3.86 3.73
N GLU A 50 2.27 -4.06 2.75
CA GLU A 50 3.66 -4.48 2.96
C GLU A 50 4.46 -3.41 3.70
N MET A 51 4.28 -2.13 3.37
CA MET A 51 4.99 -1.02 4.02
C MET A 51 4.47 -0.72 5.43
N GLU A 52 3.15 -0.81 5.66
CA GLU A 52 2.53 -0.64 6.98
C GLU A 52 2.80 -1.85 7.90
N HIS A 53 2.96 -3.04 7.32
CA HIS A 53 3.45 -4.23 8.02
C HIS A 53 4.98 -4.33 7.97
N GLY A 54 5.68 -3.22 7.70
CA GLY A 54 7.11 -3.11 7.90
C GLY A 54 7.42 -3.43 9.36
N GLU A 55 7.84 -4.67 9.60
CA GLU A 55 8.56 -5.16 10.76
C GLU A 55 8.67 -4.12 11.89
N SER A 56 7.74 -4.18 12.85
CA SER A 56 8.19 -4.05 14.23
C SER A 56 9.18 -5.20 14.43
N VAL A 57 10.45 -4.94 14.17
CA VAL A 57 11.52 -5.69 14.80
C VAL A 57 11.08 -5.88 16.26
N PRO A 58 10.92 -7.12 16.76
CA PRO A 58 10.68 -7.29 18.18
C PRO A 58 11.86 -6.63 18.86
N ASP A 59 11.57 -5.53 19.57
CA ASP A 59 12.49 -4.79 20.39
C ASP A 59 13.06 -5.76 21.42
N ALA A 60 14.14 -6.44 21.04
CA ALA A 60 15.00 -7.20 21.91
C ALA A 60 15.89 -6.19 22.67
N ALA A 61 15.25 -5.28 23.40
CA ALA A 61 15.89 -4.45 24.41
C ALA A 61 14.99 -4.48 25.65
N ASN A 62 14.95 -5.66 26.28
CA ASN A 62 14.53 -5.79 27.67
C ASN A 62 15.46 -4.88 28.50
N ASN A 63 14.91 -3.72 28.80
CA ASN A 63 15.36 -2.65 29.67
C ASN A 63 16.30 -3.12 30.81
N GLU A 64 17.60 -3.00 30.59
CA GLU A 64 18.62 -2.87 31.63
C GLU A 64 18.54 -1.46 32.24
N GLN A 65 17.46 -1.17 32.97
CA GLN A 65 17.38 -0.10 33.96
C GLN A 65 16.38 -0.46 35.06
N ARG A 66 16.90 -1.11 36.11
CA ARG A 66 16.44 -0.82 37.47
C ARG A 66 17.62 -0.18 38.18
N GLU A 67 17.55 1.15 38.27
CA GLU A 67 18.59 2.06 38.75
C GLU A 67 19.16 1.74 40.14
N PRO A 68 20.37 2.25 40.45
CA PRO A 68 21.04 2.08 41.73
C PRO A 68 20.44 3.00 42.80
N ASN A 69 20.14 2.48 43.99
CA ASN A 69 20.12 3.32 45.18
C ASN A 69 20.47 2.50 46.42
N GLY A 70 21.47 2.99 47.16
CA GLY A 70 21.95 2.39 48.39
C GLY A 70 21.06 2.69 49.59
N HIS A 71 21.11 1.78 50.56
CA HIS A 71 21.31 2.09 51.97
C HIS A 71 22.11 0.94 52.59
#